data_AF-A0A871R8G2-F1
#
_entry.id   AF-A0A871R8G2-F1
#
_cell.length_a   1.000
_cell.length_b   1.000
_cell.length_c   1.000
_cell.angle_alpha   90.00
_cell.angle_beta   90.00
_cell.angle_gamma   90.00
#
_symmetry.space_group_name_H-M   'P 1'
#
loop_
_entity.id
_entity.type
_entity.pdbx_description
1 polymer ?
#
loop_
_entity_poly.entity_id
_entity_poly.type
_entity_poly.pdbx_seq_one_letter_code
_entity_poly.pdbx_strand_id
1 'polypeptide(L)'
;MLQSGAGGDTQFVDMIEAYDRLSPTLKKFIDKLDVVHTSKIQAVTAKNEGGINRKPSIDSIHPLVRYHPVLRKKALFLNSNFSTRVLGLKDEESHALLELLINHTEGLLDAHIRASWDENTVVLWDNRRLIHTATLDWDSDDIRHSFRITPLAERPVRNEQEYETWDPEKEKEKIRHTEEYLALTPAQYSEKFY
;
A
#
# COMPACT_ATOMS: atom_id res chain seq x y z
N MET A 1 21.24 -12.87 10.37
CA MET A 1 21.16 -13.30 8.96
C MET A 1 22.46 -13.98 8.64
N LEU A 2 22.45 -15.19 8.07
CA LEU A 2 23.65 -15.80 7.52
C LEU A 2 23.80 -15.26 6.10
N GLN A 3 24.38 -14.07 5.96
CA GLN A 3 24.71 -13.53 4.65
C GLN A 3 26.23 -13.42 4.56
N SER A 4 26.82 -14.21 3.68
CA SER A 4 28.25 -14.21 3.36
C SER A 4 28.49 -13.50 2.02
N GLY A 5 27.99 -12.27 1.86
CA GLY A 5 28.14 -11.54 0.60
C GLY A 5 27.44 -10.18 0.57
N ALA A 6 27.71 -9.41 -0.49
CA ALA A 6 27.02 -8.14 -0.78
C ALA A 6 25.66 -8.39 -1.47
N GLY A 7 24.72 -7.45 -1.33
CA GLY A 7 23.38 -7.50 -1.93
C GLY A 7 22.29 -7.90 -0.94
N GLY A 8 21.04 -8.07 -1.40
CA GLY A 8 19.92 -8.50 -0.56
C GLY A 8 19.35 -7.43 0.36
N ASP A 9 19.62 -6.16 0.04
CA ASP A 9 19.18 -5.00 0.80
C ASP A 9 17.64 -4.87 0.78
N THR A 10 17.12 -4.02 1.66
CA THR A 10 15.70 -3.64 1.63
C THR A 10 15.59 -2.15 1.40
N GLN A 11 14.85 -1.77 0.37
CA GLN A 11 14.57 -0.38 0.04
C GLN A 11 13.24 0.02 0.65
N PHE A 12 13.18 1.22 1.22
CA PHE A 12 12.00 1.85 1.79
C PHE A 12 11.81 3.21 1.15
N VAL A 13 10.57 3.60 0.89
CA VAL A 13 10.23 4.96 0.46
C VAL A 13 9.11 5.53 1.32
N ASP A 14 9.25 6.83 1.62
CA ASP A 14 8.27 7.56 2.42
C ASP A 14 7.11 8.10 1.59
N MET A 15 5.92 7.55 1.86
CA MET A 15 4.67 7.92 1.20
C MET A 15 4.08 9.24 1.70
N ILE A 16 4.54 9.76 2.84
CA ILE A 16 4.26 11.14 3.25
C ILE A 16 5.00 12.10 2.33
N GLU A 17 6.32 11.91 2.14
CA GLU A 17 7.12 12.71 1.23
C GLU A 17 6.60 12.60 -0.22
N ALA A 18 6.24 11.39 -0.65
CA ALA A 18 5.65 11.18 -1.96
C ALA A 18 4.36 12.00 -2.14
N TYR A 19 3.48 12.02 -1.13
CA TYR A 19 2.29 12.87 -1.16
C TYR A 19 2.65 14.36 -1.15
N ASP A 20 3.53 14.80 -0.24
CA ASP A 20 3.86 16.20 -0.01
C ASP A 20 4.48 16.88 -1.26
N ARG A 21 5.13 16.11 -2.12
CA ARG A 21 5.70 16.59 -3.40
C ARG A 21 4.72 16.67 -4.57
N LEU A 22 3.50 16.16 -4.43
CA LEU A 22 2.48 16.30 -5.48
C LEU A 22 2.00 17.75 -5.62
N SER A 23 1.58 18.11 -6.84
CA SER A 23 0.98 19.42 -7.08
C SER A 23 -0.30 19.59 -6.24
N PRO A 24 -0.61 20.82 -5.77
CA PRO A 24 -1.84 21.07 -5.02
C PRO A 24 -3.12 20.68 -5.76
N THR A 25 -3.13 20.80 -7.10
CA THR A 25 -4.25 20.38 -7.95
C THR A 25 -4.46 18.88 -7.88
N LEU A 26 -3.39 18.10 -8.04
CA LEU A 26 -3.49 16.64 -7.98
C LEU A 26 -3.88 16.17 -6.59
N LYS A 27 -3.30 16.76 -5.53
CA LYS A 27 -3.68 16.48 -4.13
C LYS A 27 -5.19 16.65 -3.91
N LYS A 28 -5.76 17.80 -4.31
CA LYS A 28 -7.20 18.04 -4.18
C LYS A 28 -8.06 17.00 -4.89
N PHE A 29 -7.59 16.52 -6.04
CA PHE A 29 -8.29 15.50 -6.81
C PHE A 29 -8.23 14.13 -6.11
N ILE A 30 -7.04 13.67 -5.69
CA ILE A 30 -6.86 12.32 -5.14
C ILE A 30 -7.28 12.19 -3.67
N ASP A 31 -7.32 13.30 -2.93
CA ASP A 31 -7.66 13.34 -1.50
C ASP A 31 -9.03 12.76 -1.17
N LYS A 32 -9.95 12.76 -2.15
CA LYS A 32 -11.31 12.20 -2.03
C LYS A 32 -11.46 10.80 -2.61
N LEU A 33 -10.45 10.28 -3.31
CA LEU A 33 -10.58 9.00 -4.01
C LEU A 33 -10.34 7.80 -3.10
N ASP A 34 -10.94 6.67 -3.46
CA ASP A 34 -10.70 5.36 -2.87
C ASP A 34 -9.98 4.43 -3.87
N VAL A 35 -9.15 3.54 -3.33
CA VAL A 35 -8.38 2.56 -4.08
C VAL A 35 -8.67 1.14 -3.57
N VAL A 36 -8.76 0.21 -4.51
CA VAL A 36 -8.90 -1.21 -4.27
C VAL A 36 -7.53 -1.83 -4.10
N HIS A 37 -7.32 -2.53 -2.98
CA HIS A 37 -6.19 -3.40 -2.76
C HIS A 37 -6.62 -4.87 -2.81
N THR A 38 -5.94 -5.67 -3.63
CA THR A 38 -6.22 -7.11 -3.76
C THR A 38 -5.01 -7.97 -3.47
N SER A 39 -5.21 -9.07 -2.73
CA SER A 39 -4.16 -10.08 -2.53
C SER A 39 -4.23 -11.21 -3.57
N LYS A 40 -5.13 -11.13 -4.56
CA LYS A 40 -5.33 -12.17 -5.58
C LYS A 40 -4.07 -12.43 -6.41
N ILE A 41 -3.40 -11.35 -6.87
CA ILE A 41 -2.19 -11.45 -7.69
C ILE A 41 -1.10 -12.21 -6.94
N GLN A 42 -0.80 -11.79 -5.70
CA GLN A 42 0.17 -12.47 -4.84
C GLN A 42 -0.20 -13.94 -4.60
N ALA A 43 -1.47 -14.24 -4.32
CA ALA A 43 -1.93 -15.61 -4.09
C ALA A 43 -1.77 -16.50 -5.32
N VAL A 44 -1.99 -15.96 -6.53
CA VAL A 44 -1.77 -16.66 -7.79
C VAL A 44 -0.27 -16.88 -8.02
N THR A 45 0.55 -15.85 -7.86
CA THR A 45 2.01 -15.96 -8.00
C THR A 45 2.59 -17.01 -7.05
N ALA A 46 2.23 -16.94 -5.77
CA ALA A 46 2.69 -17.92 -4.77
C ALA A 46 2.30 -19.36 -5.15
N LYS A 47 1.06 -19.58 -5.64
CA LYS A 47 0.63 -20.90 -6.10
C LYS A 47 1.43 -21.39 -7.30
N ASN A 48 1.72 -20.52 -8.26
CA ASN A 48 2.50 -20.86 -9.45
C ASN A 48 3.95 -21.22 -9.10
N GLU A 49 4.49 -20.65 -8.03
CA GLU A 49 5.83 -20.94 -7.50
C GLU A 49 5.86 -22.14 -6.54
N GLY A 50 4.75 -22.87 -6.39
CA GLY A 50 4.66 -24.03 -5.49
C GLY A 50 4.43 -23.69 -4.00
N GLY A 51 4.16 -22.43 -3.70
CA GLY A 51 3.80 -21.95 -2.37
C GLY A 51 2.38 -22.33 -1.94
N ILE A 52 2.10 -22.14 -0.65
CA ILE A 52 0.82 -22.49 -0.02
C ILE A 52 0.07 -21.23 0.42
N ASN A 53 -1.13 -21.03 -0.14
CA ASN A 53 -2.05 -19.99 0.32
C ASN A 53 -2.76 -20.43 1.59
N ARG A 54 -2.38 -19.86 2.73
CA ARG A 54 -2.96 -20.20 4.04
C ARG A 54 -4.28 -19.47 4.34
N LYS A 55 -4.63 -18.45 3.54
CA LYS A 55 -5.86 -17.67 3.67
C LYS A 55 -6.47 -17.40 2.30
N PRO A 56 -7.81 -17.25 2.20
CA PRO A 56 -8.45 -16.77 1.00
C PRO A 56 -7.91 -15.39 0.60
N SER A 57 -7.86 -15.13 -0.70
CA SER A 57 -7.57 -13.79 -1.19
C SER A 57 -8.72 -12.84 -0.87
N ILE A 58 -8.38 -11.57 -0.62
CA ILE A 58 -9.34 -10.53 -0.26
C ILE A 58 -9.15 -9.31 -1.15
N ASP A 59 -10.26 -8.63 -1.44
CA ASP A 59 -10.27 -7.28 -1.98
C ASP A 59 -10.72 -6.33 -0.87
N SER A 60 -10.06 -5.18 -0.76
CA SER A 60 -10.31 -4.19 0.29
C SER A 60 -10.30 -2.79 -0.30
N ILE A 61 -11.18 -1.93 0.20
CA ILE A 61 -11.31 -0.54 -0.24
C ILE A 61 -10.73 0.36 0.85
N HIS A 62 -9.77 1.19 0.45
CA HIS A 62 -9.10 2.15 1.33
C HIS A 62 -9.02 3.53 0.65
N PRO A 63 -8.92 4.63 1.41
CA PRO A 63 -8.62 5.94 0.85
C PRO A 63 -7.30 5.90 0.07
N LEU A 64 -7.27 6.48 -1.13
CA LEU A 64 -6.03 6.59 -1.93
C LEU A 64 -4.97 7.44 -1.21
N VAL A 65 -5.45 8.40 -0.40
CA VAL A 65 -4.63 9.17 0.54
C VAL A 65 -5.13 8.89 1.94
N ARG A 66 -4.28 8.29 2.78
CA ARG A 66 -4.61 8.02 4.19
C ARG A 66 -4.12 9.12 5.12
N TYR A 67 -4.80 9.26 6.25
CA TYR A 67 -4.37 10.04 7.40
C TYR A 67 -3.49 9.19 8.33
N HIS A 68 -2.39 9.78 8.81
CA HIS A 68 -1.50 9.17 9.79
C HIS A 68 -1.86 9.68 11.19
N PRO A 69 -2.43 8.84 12.08
CA PRO A 69 -3.02 9.32 13.34
C PRO A 69 -2.01 9.91 14.33
N VAL A 70 -0.77 9.39 14.35
CA VAL A 70 0.29 9.91 15.25
C VAL A 70 0.92 11.19 14.71
N LEU A 71 1.37 11.20 13.45
CA LEU A 71 2.05 12.33 12.83
C LEU A 71 1.11 13.45 12.38
N ARG A 72 -0.20 13.17 12.29
CA ARG A 72 -1.22 14.06 11.73
C ARG A 72 -0.91 14.54 10.31
N LYS A 73 -0.39 13.62 9.50
CA LYS A 73 0.03 13.85 8.11
C LYS A 73 -0.78 13.01 7.14
N LYS A 74 -0.74 13.37 5.87
CA LYS A 74 -1.31 12.57 4.78
C LYS A 74 -0.22 11.77 4.09
N ALA A 75 -0.56 10.56 3.66
CA ALA A 75 0.34 9.67 2.93
C ALA A 75 -0.40 9.01 1.77
N LEU A 76 0.29 8.81 0.64
CA LEU A 76 -0.23 7.94 -0.41
C LEU A 76 -0.39 6.52 0.14
N PHE A 77 -1.54 5.89 -0.12
CA PHE A 77 -1.83 4.53 0.34
C PHE A 77 -1.98 3.59 -0.86
N LEU A 78 -0.87 3.39 -1.58
CA LEU A 78 -0.83 2.56 -2.77
C LEU A 78 0.51 1.86 -2.91
N ASN A 79 0.55 0.79 -3.68
CA ASN A 79 1.78 0.16 -4.18
C ASN A 79 1.49 -0.68 -5.43
N SER A 80 2.52 -0.98 -6.20
CA SER A 80 2.44 -1.73 -7.45
C SER A 80 1.94 -3.18 -7.31
N ASN A 81 2.06 -3.78 -6.12
CA ASN A 81 1.71 -5.19 -5.92
C ASN A 81 0.26 -5.43 -5.52
N PHE A 82 -0.37 -4.48 -4.82
CA PHE A 82 -1.70 -4.66 -4.24
C PHE A 82 -2.74 -3.70 -4.84
N SER A 83 -2.37 -2.49 -5.22
CA SER A 83 -3.32 -1.47 -5.71
C SER A 83 -3.67 -1.69 -7.17
N THR A 84 -4.95 -1.93 -7.47
CA THR A 84 -5.37 -2.34 -8.83
C THR A 84 -6.40 -1.43 -9.49
N ARG A 85 -7.24 -0.73 -8.71
CA ARG A 85 -8.32 0.09 -9.25
C ARG A 85 -8.66 1.26 -8.34
N VAL A 86 -8.89 2.44 -8.92
CA VAL A 86 -9.39 3.63 -8.22
C VAL A 86 -10.89 3.75 -8.49
N LEU A 87 -11.69 3.80 -7.43
CA LEU A 87 -13.15 3.80 -7.53
C LEU A 87 -13.70 5.17 -7.93
N GLY A 88 -14.73 5.15 -8.77
CA GLY A 88 -15.33 6.34 -9.37
C GLY A 88 -14.64 6.82 -10.66
N LEU A 89 -13.55 6.17 -11.09
CA LEU A 89 -12.87 6.43 -12.36
C LEU A 89 -13.10 5.29 -13.34
N LYS A 90 -13.04 5.58 -14.64
CA LYS A 90 -12.97 4.53 -15.67
C LYS A 90 -11.66 3.76 -15.56
N ASP A 91 -11.61 2.58 -16.15
CA ASP A 91 -10.44 1.70 -16.04
C ASP A 91 -9.17 2.37 -16.61
N GLU A 92 -9.27 3.09 -17.73
CA GLU A 92 -8.14 3.80 -18.34
C GLU A 92 -7.66 4.97 -17.47
N GLU A 93 -8.60 5.71 -16.87
CA GLU A 93 -8.31 6.83 -15.96
C GLU A 93 -7.65 6.34 -14.66
N SER A 94 -8.20 5.25 -14.09
CA SER A 94 -7.65 4.57 -12.92
C SER A 94 -6.24 4.07 -13.20
N HIS A 95 -6.03 3.40 -14.33
CA HIS A 95 -4.71 2.87 -14.70
C HIS A 95 -3.68 3.99 -14.85
N ALA A 96 -3.99 5.02 -15.63
CA ALA A 96 -3.10 6.15 -15.84
C ALA A 96 -2.77 6.89 -14.53
N LEU A 97 -3.76 7.04 -13.62
CA LEU A 97 -3.53 7.66 -12.32
C LEU A 97 -2.62 6.80 -11.43
N LEU A 98 -2.86 5.50 -11.35
CA LEU A 98 -2.03 4.60 -10.54
C LEU A 98 -0.61 4.55 -11.07
N GLU A 99 -0.42 4.42 -12.39
CA GLU A 99 0.89 4.45 -13.03
C GLU A 99 1.63 5.76 -12.73
N LEU A 100 0.96 6.91 -12.86
CA LEU A 100 1.54 8.21 -12.53
C LEU A 100 2.03 8.27 -11.07
N LEU A 101 1.20 7.83 -10.11
CA LEU A 101 1.54 7.90 -8.69
C LEU A 101 2.62 6.89 -8.29
N ILE A 102 2.63 5.72 -8.91
CA ILE A 102 3.68 4.70 -8.72
C ILE A 102 5.01 5.22 -9.28
N ASN A 103 5.03 5.68 -10.53
CA ASN A 103 6.23 6.25 -11.15
C ASN A 103 6.78 7.45 -10.39
N HIS A 104 5.89 8.32 -9.88
CA HIS A 104 6.29 9.40 -8.98
C HIS A 104 6.98 8.86 -7.73
N THR A 105 6.37 7.89 -7.05
CA THR A 105 6.94 7.29 -5.82
C THR A 105 8.29 6.60 -6.06
N GLU A 106 8.42 5.86 -7.15
CA GLU A 106 9.66 5.16 -7.53
C GLU A 106 10.77 6.11 -7.98
N GLY A 107 10.41 7.25 -8.60
CA GLY A 107 11.37 8.26 -9.05
C GLY A 107 11.95 9.15 -7.95
N LEU A 108 11.39 9.15 -6.74
CA LEU A 108 11.84 9.98 -5.62
C LEU A 108 13.06 9.41 -4.90
N LEU A 109 14.17 9.20 -5.61
CA LEU A 109 15.36 8.52 -5.08
C LEU A 109 15.90 9.12 -3.76
N ASP A 110 15.73 10.43 -3.54
CA ASP A 110 16.14 11.12 -2.30
C ASP A 110 15.17 10.92 -1.12
N ALA A 111 13.98 10.38 -1.36
CA ALA A 111 13.02 9.92 -0.35
C ALA A 111 13.15 8.42 -0.04
N HIS A 112 14.08 7.73 -0.71
CA HIS A 112 14.35 6.32 -0.46
C HIS A 112 15.48 6.13 0.55
N ILE A 113 15.36 5.09 1.37
CA ILE A 113 16.44 4.55 2.19
C ILE A 113 16.69 3.12 1.75
N ARG A 114 17.96 2.78 1.59
CA ARG A 114 18.40 1.42 1.34
C ARG A 114 19.07 0.88 2.60
N ALA A 115 18.41 -0.07 3.26
CA ALA A 115 18.90 -0.73 4.46
C ALA A 115 19.71 -1.97 4.05
N SER A 116 21.01 -1.92 4.34
CA SER A 116 21.89 -3.08 4.24
C SER A 116 21.84 -3.91 5.51
N TRP A 117 22.17 -5.19 5.38
CA TRP A 117 21.97 -6.18 6.43
C TRP A 117 23.28 -6.78 6.89
N ASP A 118 23.58 -6.59 8.18
CA ASP A 118 24.62 -7.34 8.90
C ASP A 118 23.98 -8.33 9.88
N GLU A 119 24.80 -9.22 10.44
CA GLU A 119 24.37 -10.11 11.51
C GLU A 119 23.74 -9.32 12.67
N ASN A 120 22.62 -9.82 13.19
CA ASN A 120 21.86 -9.19 14.29
C ASN A 120 21.29 -7.79 14.00
N THR A 121 21.33 -7.31 12.76
CA THR A 121 20.63 -6.06 12.38
C THR A 121 19.12 -6.23 12.55
N VAL A 122 18.51 -5.27 13.27
CA VAL A 122 17.06 -5.18 13.45
C VAL A 122 16.58 -3.86 12.86
N VAL A 123 15.66 -3.94 11.90
CA VAL A 123 14.99 -2.77 11.33
C VAL A 123 13.57 -2.71 11.87
N LEU A 124 13.21 -1.54 12.42
CA LEU A 124 11.84 -1.18 12.77
C LEU A 124 11.38 -0.08 11.82
N TRP A 125 10.20 -0.24 11.25
CA TRP A 125 9.66 0.73 10.31
C TRP A 125 8.16 0.94 10.52
N ASP A 126 7.67 2.13 10.16
CA ASP A 126 6.25 2.45 10.23
C ASP A 126 5.54 2.10 8.91
N ASN A 127 4.82 0.97 8.92
CA ASN A 127 4.08 0.47 7.76
C ASN A 127 2.86 1.35 7.38
N ARG A 128 2.57 2.42 8.14
CA ARG A 128 1.53 3.40 7.79
C ARG A 128 2.00 4.41 6.75
N ARG A 129 3.30 4.66 6.66
CA ARG A 129 3.89 5.65 5.75
C ARG A 129 4.94 5.08 4.80
N LEU A 130 5.45 3.88 5.06
CA LEU A 130 6.49 3.27 4.24
C LEU A 130 5.92 2.15 3.36
N ILE A 131 6.34 2.14 2.10
CA ILE A 131 6.34 0.91 1.29
C ILE A 131 7.80 0.44 1.16
N HIS A 132 7.98 -0.85 0.89
CA HIS A 132 9.31 -1.44 0.80
C HIS A 132 9.39 -2.54 -0.24
N THR A 133 10.60 -2.79 -0.72
CA THR A 133 10.90 -3.91 -1.61
C THR A 133 12.22 -4.56 -1.25
N ALA A 134 12.32 -5.87 -1.48
CA ALA A 134 13.58 -6.59 -1.38
C ALA A 134 14.39 -6.34 -2.67
N THR A 135 15.67 -6.04 -2.53
CA THR A 135 16.58 -5.92 -3.68
C THR A 135 17.16 -7.28 -3.99
N LEU A 136 16.86 -7.81 -5.18
CA LEU A 136 17.35 -9.10 -5.67
C LEU A 136 18.68 -8.92 -6.42
N ASP A 137 19.71 -8.48 -5.71
CA ASP A 137 21.01 -8.08 -6.28
C ASP A 137 22.21 -8.84 -5.70
N TRP A 138 22.05 -10.16 -5.52
CA TRP A 138 23.15 -11.05 -5.15
C TRP A 138 23.24 -12.21 -6.15
N ASP A 139 24.47 -12.57 -6.52
CA ASP A 139 24.77 -13.65 -7.47
C ASP A 139 25.42 -14.81 -6.71
N SER A 140 24.62 -15.50 -5.90
CA SER A 140 25.03 -16.65 -5.09
C SER A 140 23.85 -17.52 -4.73
N ASP A 141 24.11 -18.81 -4.50
CA ASP A 141 23.12 -19.76 -3.95
C ASP A 141 22.80 -19.54 -2.46
N ASP A 142 23.35 -18.47 -1.85
CA ASP A 142 23.12 -18.11 -0.45
C ASP A 142 21.62 -17.88 -0.16
N ILE A 143 21.20 -18.37 1.00
CA ILE A 143 19.81 -18.24 1.46
C ILE A 143 19.67 -16.98 2.31
N ARG A 144 18.85 -16.03 1.83
CA ARG A 144 18.41 -14.89 2.63
C ARG A 144 17.23 -15.28 3.52
N HIS A 145 17.42 -15.28 4.85
CA HIS A 145 16.38 -15.61 5.81
C HIS A 145 16.21 -14.54 6.89
N SER A 146 14.96 -14.09 7.10
CA SER A 146 14.60 -13.06 8.08
C SER A 146 13.33 -13.42 8.83
N PHE A 147 13.27 -13.07 10.12
CA PHE A 147 12.04 -13.11 10.91
C PHE A 147 11.34 -11.75 10.88
N ARG A 148 10.01 -11.75 10.78
CA ARG A 148 9.20 -10.52 10.83
C ARG A 148 8.07 -10.67 11.84
N ILE A 149 7.92 -9.64 12.67
CA ILE A 149 6.78 -9.47 13.57
C ILE A 149 6.00 -8.25 13.08
N THR A 150 4.69 -8.40 12.92
CA THR A 150 3.81 -7.30 12.49
C THR A 150 2.75 -7.08 13.55
N PRO A 151 2.79 -5.95 14.28
CA PRO A 151 1.73 -5.62 15.24
C PRO A 151 0.45 -5.25 14.50
N LEU A 152 -0.70 -5.44 15.17
CA LEU A 152 -1.97 -4.90 14.68
C LEU A 152 -1.95 -3.38 14.74
N ALA A 153 -2.55 -2.75 13.73
CA ALA A 153 -2.67 -1.31 13.60
C ALA A 153 -4.14 -0.92 13.37
N GLU A 154 -4.40 0.37 13.34
CA GLU A 154 -5.69 0.94 13.00
C GLU A 154 -6.05 0.71 11.52
N ARG A 155 -7.35 0.81 11.21
CA ARG A 155 -7.81 0.88 9.82
C ARG A 155 -7.31 2.18 9.14
N PRO A 156 -6.83 2.13 7.89
CA PRO A 156 -6.58 3.33 7.10
C PRO A 156 -7.85 4.17 6.91
N VAL A 157 -7.79 5.43 7.27
CA VAL A 157 -8.88 6.41 7.19
C VAL A 157 -8.41 7.68 6.47
N ARG A 158 -9.33 8.47 5.91
CA ARG A 158 -8.99 9.62 5.05
C ARG A 158 -8.53 10.84 5.84
N ASN A 159 -9.07 11.03 7.04
CA ASN A 159 -8.88 12.23 7.86
C ASN A 159 -9.01 11.93 9.36
N GLU A 160 -8.74 12.94 10.19
CA GLU A 160 -8.80 12.86 11.65
C GLU A 160 -10.21 12.54 12.16
N GLN A 161 -11.25 13.14 11.57
CA GLN A 161 -12.64 12.89 11.98
C GLN A 161 -13.03 11.42 11.79
N GLU A 162 -12.65 10.81 10.66
CA GLU A 162 -12.87 9.38 10.42
C GLU A 162 -12.10 8.50 11.42
N TYR A 163 -10.91 8.92 11.83
CA TYR A 163 -10.13 8.22 12.86
C TYR A 163 -10.82 8.27 14.23
N GLU A 164 -11.24 9.47 14.66
CA GLU A 164 -11.85 9.70 15.97
C GLU A 164 -13.25 9.08 16.10
N THR A 165 -13.97 8.95 14.99
CA THR A 165 -15.34 8.40 14.96
C THR A 165 -15.41 6.95 14.49
N TRP A 166 -14.24 6.30 14.34
CA TRP A 166 -14.13 4.90 13.94
C TRP A 166 -14.79 4.00 14.99
N ASP A 167 -15.52 3.01 14.50
CA ASP A 167 -16.25 2.05 15.31
C ASP A 167 -16.20 0.65 14.66
N PRO A 168 -15.94 -0.43 15.41
CA PRO A 168 -15.86 -1.79 14.88
C PRO A 168 -17.14 -2.27 14.18
N GLU A 169 -18.33 -1.84 14.61
CA GLU A 169 -19.58 -2.28 13.98
C GLU A 169 -19.83 -1.56 12.66
N LYS A 170 -19.54 -0.25 12.59
CA LYS A 170 -19.51 0.49 11.30
C LYS A 170 -18.53 -0.15 10.32
N GLU A 171 -17.40 -0.62 10.84
CA GLU A 171 -16.39 -1.27 10.03
C GLU A 171 -16.85 -2.62 9.46
N LYS A 172 -17.44 -3.48 10.31
CA LYS A 172 -18.05 -4.74 9.85
C LYS A 172 -19.12 -4.49 8.79
N GLU A 173 -19.93 -3.44 8.96
CA GLU A 173 -20.95 -3.09 7.99
C GLU A 173 -20.34 -2.65 6.65
N LYS A 174 -19.30 -1.80 6.67
CA LYS A 174 -18.56 -1.46 5.45
C LYS A 174 -17.98 -2.69 4.75
N ILE A 175 -17.42 -3.64 5.51
CA ILE A 175 -16.88 -4.88 4.95
C ILE A 175 -17.98 -5.69 4.24
N ARG A 176 -19.17 -5.80 4.82
CA ARG A 176 -20.32 -6.51 4.21
C ARG A 176 -20.72 -5.93 2.85
N HIS A 177 -20.62 -4.61 2.68
CA HIS A 177 -20.96 -3.94 1.42
C HIS A 177 -19.79 -3.84 0.42
N THR A 178 -18.63 -4.42 0.72
CA THR A 178 -17.45 -4.31 -0.16
C THR A 178 -17.74 -4.82 -1.58
N GLU A 179 -18.38 -5.98 -1.71
CA GLU A 179 -18.72 -6.55 -3.02
C GLU A 179 -19.71 -5.68 -3.80
N GLU A 180 -20.72 -5.12 -3.12
CA GLU A 180 -21.66 -4.17 -3.71
C GLU A 180 -20.92 -2.95 -4.27
N TYR A 181 -20.03 -2.35 -3.47
CA TYR A 181 -19.27 -1.16 -3.85
C TYR A 181 -18.32 -1.43 -5.01
N LEU A 182 -17.69 -2.60 -5.04
CA LEU A 182 -16.81 -3.02 -6.13
C LEU A 182 -17.58 -3.26 -7.44
N ALA A 183 -18.87 -3.57 -7.38
CA ALA A 183 -19.73 -3.80 -8.54
C ALA A 183 -20.32 -2.52 -9.15
N LEU A 184 -20.22 -1.37 -8.47
CA LEU A 184 -20.72 -0.10 -8.98
C LEU A 184 -19.93 0.37 -10.20
N THR A 185 -20.64 0.97 -11.17
CA THR A 185 -20.00 1.70 -12.26
C THR A 185 -19.32 2.98 -11.73
N PRO A 186 -18.36 3.57 -12.46
CA PRO A 186 -17.72 4.82 -12.05
C PRO A 186 -18.71 5.95 -11.73
N ALA A 187 -19.77 6.08 -12.53
CA ALA A 187 -20.83 7.08 -12.32
C ALA A 187 -21.63 6.81 -11.03
N GLN A 188 -22.06 5.57 -10.81
CA GLN A 188 -22.82 5.18 -9.61
C GLN A 188 -21.98 5.33 -8.33
N TYR A 189 -20.70 4.94 -8.37
CA TYR A 189 -19.81 5.11 -7.23
C TYR A 189 -19.62 6.59 -6.91
N SER A 190 -19.36 7.40 -7.94
CA SER A 190 -19.17 8.85 -7.76
C SER A 190 -20.43 9.50 -7.18
N GLU A 191 -21.62 9.21 -7.70
CA GLU A 191 -22.87 9.76 -7.16
C GLU A 191 -23.14 9.35 -5.70
N LYS A 192 -22.70 8.15 -5.30
CA LYS A 192 -22.92 7.64 -3.94
C LYS A 192 -21.93 8.20 -2.91
N PHE A 193 -20.69 8.52 -3.32
CA PHE A 193 -19.60 8.81 -2.38
C PHE A 193 -18.88 10.16 -2.60
N TYR A 194 -19.05 10.83 -3.74
CA TYR A 194 -18.36 12.09 -4.09
C TYR A 194 -19.32 13.23 -4.40
#